data_AF-A0A0X3VDR1-F1
#
_entry.id   AF-A0A0X3VDR1-F1
#
_cell.length_a   1.000
_cell.length_b   1.000
_cell.length_c   1.000
_cell.angle_alpha   90.00
_cell.angle_beta   90.00
_cell.angle_gamma   90.00
#
_symmetry.space_group_name_H-M   'P 1'
#
loop_
_entity.id
_entity.type
_entity.pdbx_description
1 polymer ?
#
loop_
_entity_poly.entity_id
_entity_poly.type
_entity_poly.pdbx_seq_one_letter_code
_entity_poly.pdbx_strand_id
1 'polypeptide(L)'
;MAVAQALGLKVTAVASAMRAAGTTQPLTVEQARAWRSLAEEPPPWMRELLADAAVRSARRAAVTRSRAIEAEHRELLLEAQVVEKLLAGRTIRGDERELIASDIAFRAMKDLVRADGDVGQLSDLDLASLRWAGVIPQNRSTWFLGRGNR
;
A
#
# COMPACT_ATOMS: atom_id res chain seq x y z
N MET A 1 -15.10 -24.53 -18.17
CA MET A 1 -14.55 -23.31 -17.51
C MET A 1 -15.61 -22.41 -16.90
N ALA A 2 -16.69 -22.07 -17.63
CA ALA A 2 -17.71 -21.11 -17.18
C ALA A 2 -18.35 -21.43 -15.80
N VAL A 3 -18.57 -22.71 -15.49
CA VAL A 3 -19.11 -23.18 -14.19
C VAL A 3 -18.17 -22.83 -13.03
N ALA A 4 -16.89 -23.15 -13.14
CA ALA A 4 -15.91 -22.89 -12.08
C ALA A 4 -15.74 -21.37 -11.85
N GLN A 5 -15.76 -20.59 -12.92
CA GLN A 5 -15.76 -19.13 -12.85
C GLN A 5 -17.02 -18.59 -12.17
N ALA A 6 -18.20 -19.12 -12.52
CA ALA A 6 -19.46 -18.78 -11.87
C ALA A 6 -19.42 -19.09 -10.36
N LEU A 7 -18.73 -20.16 -9.94
CA LEU A 7 -18.52 -20.50 -8.52
C LEU A 7 -17.37 -19.73 -7.86
N GLY A 8 -16.52 -19.04 -8.61
CA GLY A 8 -15.30 -18.41 -8.08
C GLY A 8 -14.21 -19.41 -7.67
N LEU A 9 -14.23 -20.61 -8.26
CA LEU A 9 -13.36 -21.74 -7.93
C LEU A 9 -12.41 -22.07 -9.09
N LYS A 10 -11.33 -22.80 -8.77
CA LYS A 10 -10.47 -23.41 -9.80
C LYS A 10 -11.19 -24.60 -10.42
N VAL A 11 -11.08 -24.74 -11.75
CA VAL A 11 -11.65 -25.89 -12.50
C VAL A 11 -11.16 -27.22 -11.93
N THR A 12 -9.88 -27.32 -11.58
CA THR A 12 -9.28 -28.53 -10.99
C THR A 12 -9.89 -28.89 -9.65
N ALA A 13 -10.24 -27.91 -8.82
CA ALA A 13 -10.86 -28.14 -7.51
C ALA A 13 -12.29 -28.67 -7.67
N VAL A 14 -13.08 -28.08 -8.57
CA VAL A 14 -14.44 -28.55 -8.89
C VAL A 14 -14.40 -29.96 -9.47
N ALA A 15 -13.54 -30.22 -10.46
CA ALA A 15 -13.43 -31.53 -11.08
C ALA A 15 -12.94 -32.62 -10.11
N SER A 16 -12.06 -32.27 -9.17
CA SER A 16 -11.62 -33.19 -8.11
C SER A 16 -12.75 -33.51 -7.14
N ALA A 17 -13.52 -32.50 -6.71
CA ALA A 17 -14.64 -32.67 -5.80
C ALA A 17 -15.79 -33.47 -6.44
N MET A 18 -16.11 -33.20 -7.71
CA MET A 18 -17.08 -34.00 -8.47
C MET A 18 -16.68 -35.47 -8.56
N ARG A 19 -15.39 -35.75 -8.84
CA ARG A 19 -14.87 -37.13 -8.87
C ARG A 19 -14.96 -37.81 -7.51
N ALA A 20 -14.58 -37.12 -6.43
CA ALA A 20 -14.66 -37.66 -5.07
C ALA A 20 -16.12 -37.94 -4.65
N ALA A 21 -17.07 -37.12 -5.12
CA ALA A 21 -18.49 -37.29 -4.86
C ALA A 21 -19.20 -38.25 -5.84
N GLY A 22 -18.48 -38.89 -6.76
CA GLY A 22 -19.08 -39.79 -7.77
C GLY A 22 -20.01 -39.09 -8.78
N THR A 23 -19.94 -37.77 -8.89
CA THR A 23 -20.80 -36.99 -9.79
C THR A 23 -20.29 -37.06 -11.22
N THR A 24 -21.02 -37.76 -12.09
CA THR A 24 -20.70 -37.93 -13.51
C THR A 24 -21.45 -36.95 -14.42
N GLN A 25 -22.51 -36.33 -13.92
CA GLN A 25 -23.29 -35.37 -14.68
C GLN A 25 -22.55 -34.03 -14.83
N PRO A 26 -22.54 -33.44 -16.04
CA PRO A 26 -21.94 -32.13 -16.24
C PRO A 26 -22.78 -31.06 -15.54
N LEU A 27 -22.11 -30.19 -14.79
CA LEU A 27 -22.73 -29.04 -14.15
C LEU A 27 -23.05 -27.94 -15.18
N THR A 28 -24.20 -27.29 -15.01
CA THR A 28 -24.56 -26.11 -15.80
C THR A 28 -24.12 -24.82 -15.10
N VAL A 29 -23.98 -23.73 -15.88
CA VAL A 29 -23.65 -22.41 -15.34
C VAL A 29 -24.79 -21.86 -14.48
N GLU A 30 -26.03 -22.20 -14.84
CA GLU A 30 -27.23 -21.79 -14.11
C GLU A 30 -27.25 -22.40 -12.70
N GLN A 31 -27.06 -23.72 -12.57
CA GLN A 31 -26.94 -24.40 -11.28
C GLN A 31 -25.79 -23.83 -10.44
N ALA A 32 -24.63 -23.57 -11.06
CA ALA A 32 -23.51 -22.96 -10.38
C ALA A 32 -23.84 -21.56 -9.82
N ARG A 33 -24.64 -20.76 -10.54
CA ARG A 33 -25.09 -19.46 -10.06
C ARG A 33 -26.12 -19.61 -8.94
N ALA A 34 -27.09 -20.51 -9.10
CA ALA A 34 -28.12 -20.78 -8.11
C ALA A 34 -27.53 -21.22 -6.76
N TRP A 35 -26.53 -22.11 -6.78
CA TRP A 35 -25.82 -22.53 -5.56
C TRP A 35 -24.98 -21.42 -4.95
N ARG A 36 -24.35 -20.57 -5.79
CA ARG A 36 -23.56 -19.44 -5.29
C ARG A 36 -24.43 -18.36 -4.65
N SER A 37 -25.62 -18.12 -5.17
CA SER A 37 -26.58 -17.17 -4.60
C SER A 37 -27.43 -17.78 -3.48
N LEU A 38 -27.22 -19.06 -3.14
CA LEU A 38 -28.07 -19.83 -2.20
C LEU A 38 -29.56 -19.81 -2.59
N ALA A 39 -29.86 -19.64 -3.88
CA ALA A 39 -31.23 -19.74 -4.40
C ALA A 39 -31.68 -21.21 -4.45
N GLU A 40 -30.73 -22.13 -4.62
CA GLU A 40 -30.91 -23.57 -4.44
C GLU A 40 -29.91 -24.10 -3.43
N GLU A 41 -30.33 -25.10 -2.65
CA GLU A 41 -29.43 -25.74 -1.70
C GLU A 41 -28.34 -26.55 -2.44
N PRO A 42 -27.05 -26.25 -2.22
CA PRO A 42 -25.99 -26.98 -2.89
C PRO A 42 -25.86 -28.40 -2.34
N PRO A 43 -25.43 -29.38 -3.17
CA PRO A 43 -25.14 -30.71 -2.68
C PRO A 43 -24.02 -30.68 -1.61
N PRO A 44 -23.98 -31.64 -0.67
CA PRO A 44 -23.05 -31.61 0.47
C PRO A 44 -21.58 -31.38 0.09
N TRP A 45 -21.08 -32.08 -0.92
CA TRP A 45 -19.70 -31.94 -1.41
C TRP A 45 -19.40 -30.53 -1.95
N MET A 46 -20.40 -29.85 -2.52
CA MET A 46 -20.27 -28.48 -3.02
C MET A 46 -20.29 -27.48 -1.87
N ARG A 47 -21.10 -27.71 -0.82
CA ARG A 47 -21.10 -26.87 0.39
C ARG A 47 -19.73 -26.88 1.07
N GLU A 48 -19.13 -28.05 1.24
CA GLU A 48 -17.77 -28.20 1.80
C GLU A 48 -16.74 -27.48 0.92
N LEU A 49 -16.80 -27.68 -0.39
CA LEU A 49 -15.89 -27.03 -1.34
C LEU A 49 -16.00 -25.49 -1.29
N LEU A 50 -17.22 -24.96 -1.21
CA LEU A 50 -17.48 -23.52 -1.11
C LEU A 50 -17.01 -22.96 0.24
N ALA A 51 -17.25 -23.67 1.35
CA ALA A 51 -16.77 -23.29 2.67
C ALA A 51 -15.24 -23.23 2.71
N ASP A 52 -14.55 -24.25 2.21
CA ASP A 52 -13.08 -24.28 2.11
C ASP A 52 -12.54 -23.16 1.23
N ALA A 53 -13.24 -22.83 0.14
CA ALA A 53 -12.87 -21.73 -0.73
C ALA A 53 -13.04 -20.37 -0.04
N ALA A 54 -14.12 -20.19 0.73
CA ALA A 54 -14.39 -19.00 1.53
C ALA A 54 -13.34 -18.81 2.64
N VAL A 55 -12.97 -19.87 3.36
CA VAL A 55 -11.91 -19.82 4.38
C VAL A 55 -10.57 -19.42 3.73
N ARG A 56 -10.22 -20.02 2.59
CA ARG A 56 -8.98 -19.69 1.88
C ARG A 56 -8.97 -18.29 1.28
N SER A 57 -10.11 -17.78 0.81
CA SER A 57 -10.20 -16.40 0.32
C SER A 57 -10.10 -15.40 1.48
N ALA A 58 -10.80 -15.66 2.58
CA ALA A 58 -10.74 -14.85 3.79
C ALA A 58 -9.32 -14.78 4.36
N ARG A 59 -8.62 -15.92 4.47
CA ARG A 59 -7.22 -15.97 4.94
C ARG A 59 -6.29 -15.17 4.04
N ARG A 60 -6.44 -15.29 2.71
CA ARG A 60 -5.64 -14.50 1.76
C ARG A 60 -5.92 -13.00 1.91
N ALA A 61 -7.19 -12.62 2.00
CA ALA A 61 -7.57 -11.23 2.22
C ALA A 61 -7.05 -10.68 3.56
N ALA A 62 -7.01 -11.50 4.61
CA ALA A 62 -6.45 -11.12 5.91
C ALA A 62 -4.94 -10.92 5.82
N VAL A 63 -4.20 -11.81 5.17
CA VAL A 63 -2.74 -11.67 4.96
C VAL A 63 -2.42 -10.42 4.15
N THR A 64 -3.16 -10.16 3.06
CA THR A 64 -2.95 -8.94 2.26
C THR A 64 -3.22 -7.68 3.07
N ARG A 65 -4.29 -7.66 3.89
CA ARG A 65 -4.57 -6.53 4.80
C ARG A 65 -3.48 -6.35 5.84
N SER A 66 -3.01 -7.43 6.49
CA SER A 66 -1.91 -7.37 7.46
C SER A 66 -0.66 -6.77 6.84
N ARG A 67 -0.28 -7.25 5.65
CA ARG A 67 0.89 -6.74 4.93
C ARG A 67 0.77 -5.27 4.56
N ALA A 68 -0.42 -4.81 4.18
CA ALA A 68 -0.65 -3.40 3.87
C ALA A 68 -0.47 -2.53 5.13
N ILE A 69 -1.05 -2.94 6.25
CA ILE A 69 -0.91 -2.25 7.55
C ILE A 69 0.55 -2.24 8.01
N GLU A 70 1.25 -3.37 7.91
CA GLU A 70 2.67 -3.48 8.26
C GLU A 70 3.57 -2.60 7.39
N ALA A 71 3.25 -2.48 6.09
CA ALA A 71 3.97 -1.61 5.17
C ALA A 71 3.76 -0.13 5.51
N GLU A 72 2.50 0.29 5.71
CA GLU A 72 2.16 1.66 6.13
C GLU A 72 2.81 2.00 7.48
N HIS A 73 2.76 1.09 8.45
CA HIS A 73 3.40 1.30 9.74
C HIS A 73 4.92 1.47 9.61
N ARG A 74 5.57 0.69 8.74
CA ARG A 74 7.00 0.81 8.49
C ARG A 74 7.38 2.15 7.85
N GLU A 75 6.56 2.63 6.92
CA GLU A 75 6.75 3.93 6.28
C GLU A 75 6.66 5.07 7.31
N LEU A 76 5.62 5.04 8.16
CA LEU A 76 5.46 6.01 9.25
C LEU A 76 6.64 6.01 10.23
N LEU A 77 7.14 4.82 10.60
CA LEU A 77 8.32 4.70 11.46
C LEU A 77 9.58 5.25 10.78
N LEU A 78 9.73 5.04 9.47
CA LEU A 78 10.87 5.54 8.72
C LEU A 78 10.86 7.07 8.65
N GLU A 79 9.70 7.66 8.37
CA GLU A 79 9.50 9.11 8.37
C GLU A 79 9.79 9.71 9.75
N ALA A 80 9.24 9.12 10.81
CA ALA A 80 9.50 9.55 12.19
C ALA A 80 11.00 9.52 12.54
N GLN A 81 11.72 8.47 12.14
CA GLN A 81 13.18 8.37 12.33
C GLN A 81 13.95 9.45 11.55
N VAL A 82 13.51 9.78 10.33
CA VAL A 82 14.12 10.84 9.52
C VAL A 82 13.90 12.19 10.19
N VAL A 83 12.67 12.50 10.62
CA VAL A 83 12.34 13.72 11.37
C VAL A 83 13.20 13.84 12.63
N GLU A 84 13.29 12.78 13.43
CA GLU A 84 14.13 12.76 14.65
C GLU A 84 15.61 13.04 14.32
N LYS A 85 16.13 12.45 13.23
CA LYS A 85 17.51 12.67 12.78
C LYS A 85 17.74 14.09 12.30
N LEU A 86 16.81 14.66 11.52
CA LEU A 86 16.87 16.03 11.03
C LEU A 86 16.94 17.02 12.20
N LEU A 87 15.99 16.91 13.13
CA LEU A 87 15.92 17.79 14.30
C LEU A 87 17.18 17.66 15.17
N ALA A 88 17.71 16.44 15.34
CA ALA A 88 18.96 16.20 16.05
C ALA A 88 20.22 16.59 15.26
N GLY A 89 20.11 17.04 14.00
CA GLY A 89 21.26 17.35 13.14
C GLY A 89 22.14 16.13 12.83
N ARG A 90 21.59 14.92 12.91
CA ARG A 90 22.33 13.67 12.68
C ARG A 90 22.35 13.32 11.20
N THR A 91 23.39 12.59 10.79
CA THR A 91 23.50 12.09 9.42
C THR A 91 22.36 11.13 9.08
N ILE A 92 21.77 11.35 7.91
CA ILE A 92 20.75 10.52 7.29
C ILE A 92 21.44 9.76 6.15
N ARG A 93 21.28 8.43 6.13
CA ARG A 93 21.88 7.56 5.13
C ARG A 93 20.86 6.54 4.64
N GLY A 94 20.93 6.25 3.34
CA GLY A 94 20.16 5.23 2.66
C GLY A 94 19.02 5.83 1.83
N ASP A 95 18.86 5.28 0.63
CA ASP A 95 18.06 5.86 -0.45
C ASP A 95 16.66 6.31 -0.02
N GLU A 96 15.89 5.46 0.67
CA GLU A 96 14.54 5.82 1.14
C GLU A 96 14.55 6.95 2.17
N ARG A 97 15.51 6.93 3.12
CA ARG A 97 15.60 7.98 4.15
C ARG A 97 16.04 9.31 3.57
N GLU A 98 16.97 9.28 2.62
CA GLU A 98 17.46 10.46 1.91
C GLU A 98 16.37 11.03 1.01
N LEU A 99 15.54 10.19 0.38
CA LEU A 99 14.38 10.62 -0.38
C LEU A 99 13.35 11.34 0.51
N ILE A 100 13.01 10.76 1.68
CA ILE A 100 12.10 11.40 2.65
C ILE A 100 12.68 12.74 3.13
N ALA A 101 13.97 12.77 3.51
CA ALA A 101 14.62 14.00 3.93
C ALA A 101 14.63 15.08 2.83
N SER A 102 14.80 14.66 1.57
CA SER A 102 14.74 15.54 0.40
C SER A 102 13.33 16.09 0.17
N ASP A 103 12.28 15.28 0.31
CA ASP A 103 10.90 15.75 0.18
C ASP A 103 10.54 16.78 1.27
N ILE A 104 10.95 16.52 2.52
CA ILE A 104 10.78 17.47 3.62
C ILE A 104 11.52 18.78 3.32
N ALA A 105 12.80 18.70 2.93
CA ALA A 105 13.59 19.89 2.60
C ALA A 105 13.02 20.67 1.40
N PHE A 106 12.44 19.98 0.41
CA PHE A 106 11.78 20.61 -0.73
C PHE A 106 10.50 21.34 -0.32
N ARG A 107 9.70 20.77 0.59
CA ARG A 107 8.53 21.45 1.16
C ARG A 107 8.95 22.69 1.95
N ALA A 108 9.93 22.54 2.83
CA ALA A 108 10.50 23.65 3.60
C ALA A 108 11.04 24.78 2.72
N MET A 109 11.65 24.45 1.58
CA MET A 109 12.09 25.44 0.58
C MET A 109 10.92 26.24 0.00
N LYS A 110 9.80 25.59 -0.32
CA LYS A 110 8.62 26.29 -0.84
C LYS A 110 8.06 27.25 0.20
N ASP A 111 8.07 26.87 1.46
CA ASP A 111 7.59 27.70 2.55
C ASP A 111 8.56 28.87 2.83
N LEU A 112 9.88 28.63 2.75
CA LEU A 112 10.89 29.68 2.80
C LEU A 112 10.69 30.72 1.70
N VAL A 113 10.40 30.29 0.46
CA VAL A 113 10.12 31.19 -0.66
C VAL A 113 8.84 31.99 -0.43
N ARG A 114 7.78 31.36 0.10
CA ARG A 114 6.51 32.04 0.43
C ARG A 114 6.67 33.07 1.54
N ALA A 115 7.55 32.78 2.49
CA ALA A 115 7.92 33.69 3.58
C ALA A 115 8.94 34.76 3.15
N ASP A 116 9.32 34.84 1.87
CA ASP A 116 10.35 35.76 1.34
C ASP A 116 11.72 35.68 2.06
N GLY A 117 12.05 34.52 2.63
CA GLY A 117 13.27 34.32 3.43
C GLY A 117 13.11 34.58 4.93
N ASP A 118 11.92 34.92 5.40
CA ASP A 118 11.62 35.09 6.84
C ASP A 118 11.60 33.73 7.56
N VAL A 119 12.72 33.41 8.21
CA VAL A 119 12.89 32.19 9.00
C VAL A 119 11.95 32.12 10.22
N GLY A 120 11.40 33.25 10.69
CA GLY A 120 10.45 33.26 11.80
C GLY A 120 9.11 32.60 11.45
N GLN A 121 8.83 32.40 10.17
CA GLN A 121 7.64 31.71 9.67
C GLN A 121 7.85 30.22 9.41
N LEU A 122 9.07 29.72 9.63
CA LEU A 122 9.43 28.32 9.40
C LEU A 122 9.42 27.53 10.70
N SER A 123 9.03 26.26 10.62
CA SER A 123 9.13 25.35 11.77
C SER A 123 10.58 24.92 12.01
N ASP A 124 10.86 24.38 13.21
CA ASP A 124 12.17 23.80 13.52
C ASP A 124 12.55 22.67 12.55
N LEU A 125 11.56 21.90 12.08
CA LEU A 125 11.76 20.85 11.08
C LEU A 125 12.12 21.43 9.71
N ASP A 126 11.49 22.53 9.31
CA ASP A 126 11.81 23.22 8.05
C ASP A 126 13.25 23.75 8.09
N LEU A 127 13.63 24.42 9.17
CA LEU A 127 14.99 24.91 9.35
C LEU A 127 16.01 23.77 9.39
N ALA A 128 15.70 22.68 10.10
CA ALA A 128 16.56 21.51 10.18
C ALA A 128 16.75 20.81 8.83
N SER A 129 15.67 20.67 8.05
CA SER A 129 15.70 20.04 6.72
C SER A 129 16.42 20.89 5.68
N LEU A 130 16.21 22.21 5.68
CA LEU A 130 16.96 23.15 4.86
C LEU A 130 18.46 23.09 5.15
N ARG A 131 18.83 23.12 6.44
CA ARG A 131 20.23 22.97 6.86
C ARG A 131 20.84 21.64 6.40
N TRP A 132 20.09 20.54 6.55
CA TRP A 132 20.54 19.23 6.08
C TRP A 132 20.80 19.23 4.57
N ALA A 133 19.95 19.90 3.79
CA ALA A 133 20.12 20.03 2.35
C ALA A 133 21.20 21.07 1.95
N GLY A 134 21.82 21.78 2.91
CA GLY A 134 22.82 22.81 2.65
C GLY A 134 22.26 24.16 2.22
N VAL A 135 20.96 24.40 2.45
CA VAL A 135 20.32 25.69 2.20
C VAL A 135 20.56 26.64 3.35
N ILE A 136 20.98 27.85 3.01
CA ILE A 136 21.12 28.97 3.93
C ILE A 136 19.98 29.96 3.63
N PRO A 137 18.99 30.12 4.53
CA PRO A 137 17.82 30.97 4.31
C PRO A 137 18.16 32.39 3.86
N GLN A 138 19.18 33.01 4.45
CA GLN A 138 19.59 34.38 4.14
C GLN A 138 20.39 34.50 2.84
N ASN A 139 20.81 33.38 2.24
CA ASN A 139 21.58 33.37 1.02
C ASN A 139 20.80 32.68 -0.11
N ARG A 140 20.11 33.49 -0.92
CA ARG A 140 19.30 33.04 -2.07
C ARG A 140 20.07 32.20 -3.08
N SER A 141 21.39 32.32 -3.17
CA SER A 141 22.20 31.49 -4.10
C SER A 141 22.24 30.02 -3.70
N THR A 142 21.91 29.69 -2.45
CA THR A 142 21.81 28.32 -1.94
C THR A 142 20.41 27.71 -2.14
N TRP A 143 19.45 28.49 -2.64
CA TRP A 143 18.08 28.02 -2.80
C TRP A 143 17.96 27.21 -4.10
N PHE A 144 17.36 26.01 -4.03
CA PHE A 144 17.23 25.10 -5.17
C PHE A 144 16.36 25.64 -6.32
N LEU A 145 15.65 26.76 -6.12
CA LEU A 145 14.72 27.37 -7.09
C LEU A 145 15.34 28.52 -7.92
N GLY A 146 16.67 28.67 -7.92
CA GLY A 146 17.39 29.80 -8.51
C GLY A 146 18.05 29.62 -9.89
N ARG A 147 17.56 28.76 -10.79
CA ARG A 147 17.96 28.76 -12.22
C ARG A 147 16.75 28.69 -13.16
N GLY A 148 15.91 29.72 -13.11
CA GLY A 148 15.09 30.09 -14.26
C GLY A 148 15.94 30.96 -15.19
N ASN A 149 16.44 30.37 -16.28
CA ASN A 149 17.02 31.10 -17.40
C ASN A 149 16.02 32.19 -17.87
N ARG A 150 16.46 33.44 -17.90
CA ARG A 150 15.99 34.45 -18.84
C ARG A 150 17.21 34.97 -19.59
#